data_AF-A0A9P8MWR9-F1
#
_entry.id   AF-A0A9P8MWR9-F1
#
_cell.length_a   1.000
_cell.length_b   1.000
_cell.length_c   1.000
_cell.angle_alpha   90.00
_cell.angle_beta   90.00
_cell.angle_gamma   90.00
#
_symmetry.space_group_name_H-M   'P 1'
#
loop_
_entity.id
_entity.type
_entity.pdbx_description
1 polymer ?
#
loop_
_entity_poly.entity_id
_entity_poly.type
_entity_poly.pdbx_seq_one_letter_code
_entity_poly.pdbx_strand_id
1 'polypeptide(L)'
;MSIFHSDPILVHLREEAINRDEWASTRFFSRYFARHIFSEIEWIHGTEVPPREHHSQLRMDIAVQHYSTGQRTLMFRLIGQAKKGRATPAKIVEVETQAYQLCQAYMIDKSIRSVWAITYFGSKARLWACELKGSGWLDPFYPLEGGHGERDAYRDILEFETEFLWAFQKIKAIAVPDPESFDDIYAEEGNTTVTQTLAGSSYNQSSTQAYHLDGSSAQSYDASMDVDTEPTSAFTRTAQNGSKVSVRCSKWDKAIIINRDGSRNTGFIAETTNNKYRTWDDPTGKGKGKSHGLVH
;
A
#
# COMPACT_ATOMS: atom_id res chain seq x y z
N MET A 1 27.61 9.13 -5.03
CA MET A 1 27.97 8.02 -5.94
C MET A 1 26.72 7.18 -6.12
N SER A 2 26.36 6.82 -7.36
CA SER A 2 25.13 6.06 -7.66
C SER A 2 25.16 4.68 -6.97
N ILE A 3 24.04 4.28 -6.38
CA ILE A 3 23.79 2.95 -5.80
C ILE A 3 24.04 1.88 -6.86
N PHE A 4 23.49 2.06 -8.06
CA PHE A 4 23.59 1.10 -9.15
C PHE A 4 25.01 0.94 -9.69
N HIS A 5 25.85 1.97 -9.58
CA HIS A 5 27.28 1.84 -9.87
C HIS A 5 27.99 0.96 -8.84
N SER A 6 27.60 1.07 -7.57
CA SER A 6 28.22 0.34 -6.45
C SER A 6 27.65 -1.08 -6.21
N ASP A 7 26.50 -1.41 -6.80
CA ASP A 7 25.81 -2.69 -6.61
C ASP A 7 25.44 -3.35 -7.96
N PRO A 8 26.38 -4.07 -8.60
CA PRO A 8 26.12 -4.75 -9.88
C PRO A 8 25.05 -5.85 -9.76
N ILE A 9 24.83 -6.42 -8.58
CA ILE A 9 23.75 -7.39 -8.36
C ILE A 9 22.39 -6.70 -8.46
N LEU A 10 22.27 -5.47 -7.95
CA LEU A 10 21.04 -4.69 -8.07
C LEU A 10 20.73 -4.37 -9.55
N VAL A 11 21.76 -4.05 -10.35
CA VAL A 11 21.61 -3.87 -11.80
C VAL A 11 21.06 -5.14 -12.47
N HIS A 12 21.63 -6.30 -12.15
CA HIS A 12 21.14 -7.57 -12.68
C HIS A 12 19.69 -7.85 -12.27
N LEU A 13 19.33 -7.63 -11.00
CA LEU A 13 17.95 -7.82 -10.53
C LEU A 13 16.97 -6.84 -11.19
N ARG A 14 17.41 -5.62 -11.52
CA ARG A 14 16.60 -4.66 -12.28
C ARG A 14 16.28 -5.20 -13.68
N GLU A 15 17.29 -5.73 -14.38
CA GLU A 15 17.10 -6.35 -15.69
C GLU A 15 16.15 -7.55 -15.61
N GLU A 16 16.27 -8.38 -14.58
CA GLU A 16 15.32 -9.47 -14.33
C GLU A 16 13.91 -8.95 -14.10
N ALA A 17 13.74 -7.91 -13.27
CA ALA A 17 12.44 -7.33 -12.96
C ALA A 17 11.74 -6.77 -14.22
N ILE A 18 12.47 -6.14 -15.14
CA ILE A 18 11.91 -5.63 -16.41
C ILE A 18 11.39 -6.78 -17.30
N ASN A 19 12.07 -7.92 -17.29
CA ASN A 19 11.84 -8.99 -18.25
C ASN A 19 11.00 -10.17 -17.71
N ARG A 20 10.83 -10.28 -16.40
CA ARG A 20 10.17 -11.41 -15.73
C ARG A 20 8.86 -11.01 -15.04
N ASP A 21 8.28 -11.99 -14.37
CA ASP A 21 7.06 -11.85 -13.58
C ASP A 21 7.29 -11.13 -12.23
N GLU A 22 6.21 -10.92 -11.51
CA GLU A 22 6.10 -10.15 -10.25
C GLU A 22 7.15 -10.49 -9.19
N TRP A 23 7.50 -11.78 -9.03
CA TRP A 23 8.51 -12.21 -8.07
C TRP A 23 9.88 -11.56 -8.32
N ALA A 24 10.23 -11.26 -9.57
CA ALA A 24 11.49 -10.63 -9.92
C ALA A 24 11.50 -9.15 -9.51
N SER A 25 10.36 -8.46 -9.67
CA SER A 25 10.16 -7.11 -9.13
C SER A 25 10.30 -7.11 -7.61
N THR A 26 9.59 -8.00 -6.90
CA THR A 26 9.69 -8.10 -5.44
C THR A 26 11.12 -8.35 -5.00
N ARG A 27 11.86 -9.26 -5.66
CA ARG A 27 13.27 -9.52 -5.35
C ARG A 27 14.16 -8.28 -5.55
N PHE A 28 13.95 -7.53 -6.62
CA PHE A 28 14.65 -6.27 -6.88
C PHE A 28 14.39 -5.23 -5.77
N PHE A 29 13.12 -4.96 -5.47
CA PHE A 29 12.74 -3.98 -4.44
C PHE A 29 13.17 -4.41 -3.04
N SER A 30 13.08 -5.71 -2.68
CA SER A 30 13.57 -6.22 -1.41
C SER A 30 15.07 -5.97 -1.23
N ARG A 31 15.90 -6.21 -2.26
CA ARG A 31 17.33 -5.89 -2.20
C ARG A 31 17.55 -4.38 -2.09
N TYR A 32 16.85 -3.60 -2.91
CA TYR A 32 16.98 -2.15 -2.92
C TYR A 32 16.70 -1.55 -1.53
N PHE A 33 15.60 -1.97 -0.90
CA PHE A 33 15.23 -1.53 0.43
C PHE A 33 16.20 -2.00 1.51
N ALA A 34 16.48 -3.30 1.58
CA ALA A 34 17.28 -3.86 2.66
C ALA A 34 18.74 -3.40 2.63
N ARG A 35 19.29 -3.11 1.44
CA ARG A 35 20.71 -2.77 1.30
C ARG A 35 20.98 -1.28 1.20
N HIS A 36 20.05 -0.49 0.67
CA HIS A 36 20.34 0.89 0.28
C HIS A 36 19.42 1.94 0.90
N ILE A 37 18.15 1.63 1.16
CA ILE A 37 17.18 2.62 1.64
C ILE A 37 16.93 2.54 3.14
N PHE A 38 16.65 1.33 3.64
CA PHE A 38 16.35 1.06 5.05
C PHE A 38 17.33 -0.01 5.56
N SER A 39 18.63 0.30 5.47
CA SER A 39 19.72 -0.65 5.77
C SER A 39 20.15 -0.63 7.24
N GLU A 40 19.65 0.32 8.02
CA GLU A 40 19.96 0.43 9.44
C GLU A 40 19.23 -0.65 10.26
N ILE A 41 19.76 -0.94 11.45
CA ILE A 41 19.36 -2.11 12.26
C ILE A 41 17.94 -2.02 12.82
N GLU A 42 17.38 -0.81 12.92
CA GLU A 42 16.02 -0.57 13.38
C GLU A 42 14.94 -0.90 12.34
N TRP A 43 15.35 -1.19 11.10
CA TRP A 43 14.45 -1.52 10.00
C TRP A 43 14.34 -3.03 9.80
N ILE A 44 13.10 -3.52 9.77
CA ILE A 44 12.78 -4.91 9.50
C ILE A 44 12.07 -5.00 8.16
N HIS A 45 12.53 -5.94 7.33
CA HIS A 45 11.99 -6.21 6.01
C HIS A 45 11.26 -7.54 6.03
N GLY A 46 10.08 -7.58 5.43
CA GLY A 46 9.31 -8.81 5.29
C GLY A 46 8.66 -8.90 3.92
N THR A 47 8.37 -10.13 3.51
CA THR A 47 7.58 -10.46 2.32
C THR A 47 6.43 -11.36 2.76
N GLU A 48 5.28 -11.28 2.09
CA GLU A 48 4.07 -12.02 2.47
C GLU A 48 3.63 -11.73 3.90
N VAL A 49 3.75 -10.48 4.34
CA VAL A 49 3.41 -10.07 5.71
C VAL A 49 1.93 -9.64 5.75
N PRO A 50 1.12 -10.13 6.70
CA PRO A 50 -0.25 -9.66 6.82
C PRO A 50 -0.31 -8.25 7.46
N PRO A 51 -1.32 -7.42 7.14
CA PRO A 51 -1.51 -6.10 7.76
C PRO A 51 -1.90 -6.15 9.25
N ARG A 52 -2.30 -7.32 9.73
CA ARG A 52 -2.66 -7.61 11.13
C ARG A 52 -2.32 -9.07 11.46
N GLU A 53 -2.01 -9.35 12.71
CA GLU A 53 -1.47 -10.65 13.16
C GLU A 53 -2.47 -11.81 12.98
N HIS A 54 -3.78 -11.55 13.12
CA HIS A 54 -4.79 -12.61 13.13
C HIS A 54 -5.78 -12.50 11.96
N HIS A 55 -6.08 -13.66 11.36
CA HIS A 55 -7.17 -13.87 10.39
C HIS A 55 -7.22 -12.89 9.20
N SER A 56 -6.09 -12.30 8.81
CA SER A 56 -5.99 -11.63 7.53
C SER A 56 -5.68 -12.65 6.44
N GLN A 57 -6.43 -12.62 5.35
CA GLN A 57 -6.06 -13.30 4.10
C GLN A 57 -5.25 -12.39 3.16
N LEU A 58 -5.19 -11.09 3.46
CA LEU A 58 -4.39 -10.12 2.71
C LEU A 58 -2.92 -10.25 3.09
N ARG A 59 -2.03 -10.08 2.11
CA ARG A 59 -0.58 -10.18 2.25
C ARG A 59 0.09 -9.03 1.52
N MET A 60 1.10 -8.46 2.16
CA MET A 60 1.98 -7.46 1.55
C MET A 60 3.09 -8.18 0.80
N ASP A 61 3.35 -7.81 -0.46
CA ASP A 61 4.48 -8.34 -1.21
C ASP A 61 5.80 -7.92 -0.55
N ILE A 62 5.85 -6.67 -0.09
CA ILE A 62 6.92 -6.12 0.73
C ILE A 62 6.33 -5.34 1.88
N ALA A 63 6.92 -5.51 3.06
CA ALA A 63 6.65 -4.68 4.22
C ALA A 63 7.97 -4.18 4.80
N VAL A 64 8.03 -2.88 5.09
CA VAL A 64 9.13 -2.27 5.84
C VAL A 64 8.57 -1.80 7.17
N GLN A 65 9.11 -2.33 8.25
CA GLN A 65 8.76 -1.98 9.63
C GLN A 65 9.91 -1.23 10.28
N HIS A 66 9.56 -0.29 11.15
CA HIS A 66 10.49 0.43 12.01
C HIS A 66 10.26 0.03 13.46
N TYR A 67 11.32 -0.32 14.17
CA TYR A 67 11.25 -0.57 15.60
C TYR A 67 11.29 0.75 16.39
N SER A 68 10.14 1.13 16.95
CA SER A 68 10.05 2.30 17.84
C SER A 68 10.55 1.92 19.22
N THR A 69 11.78 2.31 19.58
CA THR A 69 12.38 2.01 20.89
C THR A 69 11.54 2.54 22.05
N GLY A 70 10.93 3.71 21.89
CA GLY A 70 10.07 4.33 22.91
C GLY A 70 8.80 3.53 23.19
N GLN A 71 8.16 2.99 22.15
CA GLN A 71 6.94 2.19 22.29
C GLN A 71 7.21 0.68 22.40
N ARG A 72 8.44 0.25 22.11
CA ARG A 72 8.86 -1.16 21.98
C ARG A 72 7.96 -1.95 21.03
N THR A 73 7.57 -1.31 19.93
CA THR A 73 6.66 -1.86 18.92
C THR A 73 7.24 -1.75 17.52
N LEU A 74 6.88 -2.71 16.68
CA LEU A 74 7.11 -2.64 15.24
C LEU A 74 5.93 -1.96 14.58
N MET A 75 6.21 -0.90 13.84
CA MET A 75 5.21 -0.16 13.07
C MET A 75 5.56 -0.26 11.60
N PHE A 76 4.59 -0.56 10.73
CA PHE A 76 4.82 -0.46 9.29
C PHE A 76 5.13 0.99 8.93
N ARG A 77 6.29 1.19 8.32
CA ARG A 77 6.69 2.43 7.70
C ARG A 77 6.22 2.49 6.26
N LEU A 78 6.36 1.40 5.51
CA LEU A 78 6.03 1.31 4.09
C LEU A 78 5.36 -0.03 3.78
N ILE A 79 4.21 0.03 3.11
CA ILE A 79 3.46 -1.14 2.65
C ILE A 79 3.60 -1.24 1.12
N GLY A 80 4.09 -2.37 0.61
CA GLY A 80 4.37 -2.60 -0.79
C GLY A 80 3.42 -3.58 -1.46
N GLN A 81 2.95 -3.23 -2.66
CA GLN A 81 2.25 -4.13 -3.56
C GLN A 81 2.83 -4.10 -4.98
N ALA A 82 2.97 -5.27 -5.57
CA ALA A 82 3.59 -5.51 -6.84
C ALA A 82 2.56 -5.87 -7.91
N LYS A 83 2.94 -5.64 -9.17
CA LYS A 83 2.31 -6.33 -10.29
C LYS A 83 3.34 -6.75 -11.32
N LYS A 84 2.96 -7.71 -12.16
CA LYS A 84 3.76 -8.10 -13.34
C LYS A 84 4.16 -6.89 -14.18
N GLY A 85 5.41 -6.86 -14.66
CA GLY A 85 5.97 -5.74 -15.42
C GLY A 85 5.14 -5.30 -16.63
N ARG A 86 4.39 -6.21 -17.28
CA ARG A 86 3.50 -5.92 -18.43
C ARG A 86 2.04 -5.63 -18.06
N ALA A 87 1.78 -5.19 -16.81
CA ALA A 87 0.45 -4.86 -16.34
C ALA A 87 -0.24 -3.77 -17.18
N THR A 88 -1.47 -4.05 -17.62
CA THR A 88 -2.38 -3.07 -18.24
C THR A 88 -2.82 -2.02 -17.20
N PRO A 89 -3.31 -0.82 -17.61
CA PRO A 89 -3.84 0.17 -16.67
C PRO A 89 -4.87 -0.38 -15.66
N ALA A 90 -5.77 -1.27 -16.08
CA ALA A 90 -6.73 -1.91 -15.18
C ALA A 90 -6.06 -2.77 -14.08
N LYS A 91 -4.92 -3.39 -14.38
CA LYS A 91 -4.10 -4.14 -13.41
C LYS A 91 -3.30 -3.23 -12.51
N ILE A 92 -2.97 -2.01 -12.96
CA ILE A 92 -2.36 -0.97 -12.11
C ILE A 92 -3.39 -0.45 -11.10
N VAL A 93 -4.62 -0.19 -11.52
CA VAL A 93 -5.72 0.14 -10.61
C VAL A 93 -5.96 -0.96 -9.58
N GLU A 94 -5.90 -2.23 -10.00
CA GLU A 94 -6.04 -3.37 -9.10
C GLU A 94 -4.96 -3.38 -8.00
N VAL A 95 -3.68 -3.14 -8.35
CA VAL A 95 -2.59 -3.12 -7.36
C VAL A 95 -2.69 -1.92 -6.41
N GLU A 96 -3.09 -0.75 -6.91
CA GLU A 96 -3.36 0.43 -6.07
C GLU A 96 -4.52 0.17 -5.10
N THR A 97 -5.57 -0.50 -5.57
CA THR A 97 -6.69 -0.92 -4.70
C THR A 97 -6.24 -1.90 -3.62
N GLN A 98 -5.41 -2.88 -3.96
CA GLN A 98 -4.86 -3.85 -3.01
C GLN A 98 -3.98 -3.17 -1.96
N ALA A 99 -3.12 -2.24 -2.39
CA ALA A 99 -2.29 -1.44 -1.49
C ALA A 99 -3.16 -0.63 -0.51
N TYR A 100 -4.20 0.03 -1.01
CA TYR A 100 -5.16 0.76 -0.17
C TYR A 100 -5.84 -0.14 0.86
N GLN A 101 -6.34 -1.32 0.45
CA GLN A 101 -7.01 -2.26 1.35
C GLN A 101 -6.07 -2.75 2.47
N LEU A 102 -4.80 -3.03 2.14
CA LEU A 102 -3.78 -3.41 3.12
C LEU A 102 -3.49 -2.27 4.10
N CYS A 103 -3.32 -1.06 3.59
CA CYS A 103 -3.11 0.12 4.42
C CYS A 103 -4.29 0.38 5.35
N GLN A 104 -5.52 0.35 4.83
CA GLN A 104 -6.74 0.53 5.62
C GLN A 104 -6.85 -0.53 6.72
N ALA A 105 -6.61 -1.81 6.42
CA ALA A 105 -6.65 -2.88 7.40
C ALA A 105 -5.64 -2.64 8.54
N TYR A 106 -4.42 -2.22 8.21
CA TYR A 106 -3.40 -1.87 9.18
C TYR A 106 -3.76 -0.63 10.01
N MET A 107 -4.23 0.44 9.37
CA MET A 107 -4.58 1.69 10.04
C MET A 107 -5.72 1.52 11.05
N ILE A 108 -6.73 0.70 10.70
CA ILE A 108 -7.82 0.34 11.61
C ILE A 108 -7.27 -0.46 12.81
N ASP A 109 -6.42 -1.46 12.57
CA ASP A 109 -5.82 -2.30 13.63
C ASP A 109 -4.99 -1.47 14.62
N LYS A 110 -4.14 -0.58 14.11
CA LYS A 110 -3.25 0.25 14.95
C LYS A 110 -3.83 1.60 15.37
N SER A 111 -5.07 1.91 14.97
CA SER A 111 -5.70 3.21 15.24
C SER A 111 -4.84 4.41 14.81
N ILE A 112 -4.13 4.29 13.68
CA ILE A 112 -3.35 5.37 13.09
C ILE A 112 -4.11 6.01 11.92
N ARG A 113 -3.76 7.25 11.57
CA ARG A 113 -4.51 8.03 10.57
C ARG A 113 -4.03 7.84 9.14
N SER A 114 -2.73 7.58 8.98
CA SER A 114 -2.06 7.53 7.69
C SER A 114 -0.84 6.61 7.73
N VAL A 115 -0.48 6.04 6.58
CA VAL A 115 0.71 5.20 6.38
C VAL A 115 1.24 5.36 4.96
N TRP A 116 2.56 5.22 4.76
CA TRP A 116 3.14 5.23 3.41
C TRP A 116 2.88 3.91 2.69
N ALA A 117 2.66 4.00 1.40
CA ALA A 117 2.56 2.86 0.50
C ALA A 117 3.47 3.02 -0.72
N ILE A 118 3.83 1.89 -1.31
CA ILE A 118 4.47 1.82 -2.62
C ILE A 118 3.72 0.82 -3.48
N THR A 119 3.46 1.20 -4.72
CA THR A 119 3.05 0.26 -5.77
C THR A 119 4.16 0.20 -6.80
N TYR A 120 4.42 -0.99 -7.35
CA TYR A 120 5.51 -1.16 -8.30
C TYR A 120 5.25 -2.28 -9.30
N PHE A 121 5.90 -2.18 -10.47
CA PHE A 121 5.94 -3.23 -11.48
C PHE A 121 7.25 -3.13 -12.27
N GLY A 122 7.85 -4.27 -12.58
CA GLY A 122 9.22 -4.27 -13.10
C GLY A 122 10.15 -3.56 -12.13
N SER A 123 10.87 -2.56 -12.63
CA SER A 123 11.74 -1.65 -11.89
C SER A 123 11.13 -0.27 -11.66
N LYS A 124 9.84 -0.09 -11.97
CA LYS A 124 9.13 1.18 -11.84
C LYS A 124 8.26 1.20 -10.60
N ALA A 125 8.17 2.35 -9.94
CA ALA A 125 7.39 2.52 -8.73
C ALA A 125 6.67 3.86 -8.67
N ARG A 126 5.68 3.92 -7.77
CA ARG A 126 5.05 5.14 -7.29
C ARG A 126 4.86 5.05 -5.77
N LEU A 127 5.15 6.15 -5.09
CA LEU A 127 5.05 6.32 -3.65
C LEU A 127 3.78 7.10 -3.31
N TRP A 128 3.14 6.70 -2.22
CA TRP A 128 1.82 7.21 -1.83
C TRP A 128 1.74 7.44 -0.33
N ALA A 129 0.92 8.40 0.06
CA ALA A 129 0.28 8.40 1.37
C ALA A 129 -1.09 7.73 1.28
N CYS A 130 -1.43 6.93 2.28
CA CYS A 130 -2.74 6.36 2.43
C CYS A 130 -3.39 6.90 3.70
N GLU A 131 -4.48 7.66 3.58
CA GLU A 131 -5.22 8.19 4.72
C GLU A 131 -6.57 7.49 4.94
N LEU A 132 -6.97 7.35 6.21
CA LEU A 132 -8.25 6.73 6.57
C LEU A 132 -9.47 7.64 6.31
N LYS A 133 -9.29 8.97 6.34
CA LYS A 133 -10.38 9.97 6.33
C LYS A 133 -10.44 10.87 5.08
N GLY A 134 -9.60 10.62 4.08
CA GLY A 134 -9.54 11.42 2.85
C GLY A 134 -10.58 11.09 1.77
N SER A 135 -10.41 11.67 0.58
CA SER A 135 -11.26 11.47 -0.62
C SER A 135 -11.32 10.02 -1.11
N GLY A 136 -10.39 9.17 -0.63
CA GLY A 136 -10.66 7.75 -0.41
C GLY A 136 -9.82 6.77 -1.21
N TRP A 137 -8.54 7.04 -1.47
CA TRP A 137 -7.70 6.02 -2.11
C TRP A 137 -6.22 6.09 -1.74
N LEU A 138 -5.37 6.69 -2.55
CA LEU A 138 -3.94 6.84 -2.31
C LEU A 138 -3.54 8.21 -2.84
N ASP A 139 -3.03 9.07 -1.98
CA ASP A 139 -2.57 10.39 -2.38
C ASP A 139 -1.13 10.28 -2.88
N PRO A 140 -0.85 10.70 -4.12
CA PRO A 140 0.47 10.51 -4.71
C PRO A 140 1.50 11.35 -3.99
N PHE A 141 2.58 10.73 -3.53
CA PHE A 141 3.70 11.43 -2.94
C PHE A 141 4.84 11.60 -3.94
N TYR A 142 5.23 10.54 -4.65
CA TYR A 142 6.25 10.64 -5.69
C TYR A 142 6.06 9.60 -6.81
N PRO A 143 6.00 10.04 -8.08
CA PRO A 143 5.78 11.43 -8.49
C PRO A 143 4.36 11.92 -8.13
N LEU A 144 4.22 13.24 -7.98
CA LEU A 144 2.92 13.89 -7.74
C LEU A 144 2.01 13.75 -8.95
N GLU A 145 2.56 13.88 -10.16
CA GLU A 145 1.76 13.87 -11.38
C GLU A 145 1.22 12.49 -11.74
N GLY A 146 0.07 12.49 -12.41
CA GLY A 146 -0.58 11.32 -12.96
C GLY A 146 -1.74 10.80 -12.11
N GLY A 147 -2.79 10.32 -12.77
CA GLY A 147 -3.95 9.70 -12.13
C GLY A 147 -3.69 8.28 -11.64
N HIS A 148 -4.70 7.73 -10.97
CA HIS A 148 -4.73 6.31 -10.61
C HIS A 148 -4.75 5.42 -11.85
N GLY A 149 -4.01 4.31 -11.82
CA GLY A 149 -3.92 3.40 -12.97
C GLY A 149 -3.04 3.90 -14.12
N GLU A 150 -2.50 5.12 -14.04
CA GLU A 150 -1.66 5.69 -15.10
C GLU A 150 -0.25 5.10 -15.03
N ARG A 151 -0.02 4.11 -15.89
CA ARG A 151 1.25 3.39 -15.98
C ARG A 151 2.46 4.31 -16.22
N ASP A 152 2.28 5.37 -17.00
CA ASP A 152 3.38 6.28 -17.36
C ASP A 152 3.77 7.23 -16.22
N ALA A 153 2.95 7.33 -15.17
CA ALA A 153 3.31 8.04 -13.94
C ALA A 153 4.36 7.26 -13.11
N TYR A 154 4.54 5.96 -13.34
CA TYR A 154 5.50 5.18 -12.56
C TYR A 154 6.92 5.41 -13.08
N ARG A 155 7.83 5.76 -12.17
CA ARG A 155 9.22 6.11 -12.48
C ARG A 155 10.14 4.94 -12.25
N ASP A 156 11.09 4.74 -13.15
CA ASP A 156 12.12 3.72 -12.99
C ASP A 156 13.13 4.11 -11.91
N ILE A 157 13.43 3.19 -10.99
CA ILE A 157 14.32 3.47 -9.85
C ILE A 157 15.73 3.92 -10.28
N LEU A 158 16.26 3.39 -11.39
CA LEU A 158 17.60 3.78 -11.86
C LEU A 158 17.57 5.14 -12.55
N GLU A 159 16.57 5.38 -13.41
CA GLU A 159 16.48 6.63 -14.19
C GLU A 159 16.23 7.85 -13.29
N PHE A 160 15.49 7.66 -12.18
CA PHE A 160 15.11 8.71 -11.24
C PHE A 160 15.70 8.47 -9.83
N GLU A 161 16.93 7.96 -9.78
CA GLU A 161 17.58 7.53 -8.54
C GLU A 161 17.65 8.63 -7.48
N THR A 162 17.99 9.86 -7.88
CA THR A 162 18.21 10.98 -6.94
C THR A 162 16.90 11.37 -6.27
N GLU A 163 15.82 11.43 -7.05
CA GLU A 163 14.49 11.79 -6.64
C GLU A 163 13.87 10.70 -5.75
N PHE A 164 14.08 9.42 -6.08
CA PHE A 164 13.69 8.34 -5.18
C PHE A 164 14.45 8.39 -3.86
N LEU A 165 15.75 8.71 -3.87
CA LEU A 165 16.52 8.86 -2.64
C LEU A 165 15.99 9.99 -1.76
N TRP A 166 15.66 11.14 -2.36
CA TRP A 166 14.98 12.22 -1.65
C TRP A 166 13.63 11.78 -1.08
N ALA A 167 12.78 11.15 -1.89
CA ALA A 167 11.45 10.72 -1.47
C ALA A 167 11.54 9.72 -0.31
N PHE A 168 12.45 8.74 -0.38
CA PHE A 168 12.65 7.80 0.71
C PHE A 168 13.25 8.44 1.97
N GLN A 169 14.11 9.45 1.85
CA GLN A 169 14.56 10.22 3.01
C GLN A 169 13.38 10.91 3.71
N LYS A 170 12.44 11.49 2.95
CA LYS A 170 11.21 12.06 3.51
C LYS A 170 10.34 10.99 4.17
N ILE A 171 10.17 9.81 3.54
CA ILE A 171 9.45 8.67 4.15
C ILE A 171 10.09 8.24 5.47
N LYS A 172 11.43 8.18 5.56
CA LYS A 172 12.13 7.85 6.82
C LYS A 172 11.88 8.89 7.91
N ALA A 173 11.89 10.17 7.54
CA ALA A 173 11.75 11.29 8.48
C ALA A 173 10.30 11.52 8.95
N ILE A 174 9.31 11.28 8.09
CA ILE A 174 7.90 11.60 8.36
C ILE A 174 7.16 10.32 8.72
N ALA A 175 6.90 10.15 10.02
CA ALA A 175 6.38 8.88 10.49
C ALA A 175 4.93 8.59 10.07
N VAL A 176 4.11 9.64 9.99
CA VAL A 176 2.70 9.58 9.60
C VAL A 176 2.55 10.60 8.46
N PRO A 177 2.31 10.15 7.22
CA PRO A 177 2.17 11.05 6.09
C PRO A 177 0.96 11.98 6.26
N ASP A 178 1.08 13.20 5.76
CA ASP A 178 -0.01 14.17 5.65
C ASP A 178 -0.01 14.73 4.20
N PRO A 179 -0.93 14.28 3.33
CA PRO A 179 -1.00 14.73 1.94
C PRO A 179 -1.17 16.25 1.81
N GLU A 180 -1.81 16.92 2.77
CA GLU A 180 -2.00 18.38 2.73
C GLU A 180 -0.66 19.14 2.83
N SER A 181 0.40 18.48 3.32
CA SER A 181 1.74 19.05 3.47
C SER A 181 2.68 18.80 2.28
N PHE A 182 2.23 18.07 1.25
CA PHE A 182 3.14 17.67 0.16
C PHE A 182 3.70 18.86 -0.62
N ASP A 183 2.87 19.85 -0.93
CA ASP A 183 3.33 21.05 -1.65
C ASP A 183 4.46 21.77 -0.89
N ASP A 184 4.36 21.86 0.44
CA ASP A 184 5.40 22.46 1.29
C ASP A 184 6.69 21.61 1.27
N ILE A 185 6.56 20.28 1.35
CA ILE A 185 7.71 19.35 1.31
C ILE A 185 8.49 19.48 -0.01
N TYR A 186 7.78 19.67 -1.14
CA TYR A 186 8.39 19.90 -2.45
C TYR A 186 8.98 21.31 -2.59
N ALA A 187 8.35 22.32 -1.98
CA ALA A 187 8.89 23.69 -1.98
C ALA A 187 10.22 23.80 -1.21
N GLU A 188 10.40 23.03 -0.14
CA GLU A 188 11.67 22.95 0.62
C GLU A 188 12.83 22.38 -0.21
N GLU A 189 12.54 21.44 -1.12
CA GLU A 189 13.56 20.81 -1.96
C GLU A 189 14.20 21.83 -2.92
N GLY A 190 13.38 22.65 -3.58
CA GLY A 190 13.85 23.69 -4.50
C GLY A 190 14.71 24.77 -3.84
N ASN A 191 14.53 25.00 -2.53
CA ASN A 191 15.34 25.95 -1.76
C ASN A 191 16.68 25.37 -1.29
N THR A 192 16.75 24.05 -1.07
CA THR A 192 17.95 23.39 -0.52
C THR A 192 19.08 23.31 -1.56
N THR A 193 18.76 23.29 -2.86
CA THR A 193 19.75 23.26 -3.95
C THR A 193 20.59 24.55 -4.03
N VAL A 194 20.14 25.66 -3.42
CA VAL A 194 20.86 26.95 -3.46
C VAL A 194 21.87 27.11 -2.31
N THR A 195 21.84 26.28 -1.26
CA THR A 195 22.66 26.51 -0.05
C THR A 195 23.68 25.41 0.28
N GLN A 196 23.67 24.25 -0.40
CA GLN A 196 24.58 23.14 -0.09
C GLN A 196 25.91 23.10 -0.89
N THR A 197 26.49 24.24 -1.27
CA THR A 197 27.85 24.28 -1.85
C THR A 197 28.97 24.47 -0.82
N LEU A 198 28.68 24.61 0.48
CA LEU A 198 29.71 24.92 1.49
C LEU A 198 29.41 24.29 2.87
N ALA A 199 29.49 22.96 2.99
CA ALA A 199 29.82 22.31 4.26
C ALA A 199 30.16 20.83 4.02
N GLY A 200 31.44 20.53 3.78
CA GLY A 200 31.94 19.17 3.89
C GLY A 200 31.85 18.72 5.35
N SER A 201 31.23 17.57 5.60
CA SER A 201 31.31 16.91 6.89
C SER A 201 31.59 15.42 6.71
N SER A 202 32.75 15.05 7.24
CA SER A 202 33.39 13.75 7.24
C SER A 202 32.69 12.84 8.26
N TYR A 203 32.20 11.66 7.84
CA TYR A 203 31.81 10.61 8.77
C TYR A 203 32.89 9.53 8.84
N ASN A 204 33.45 9.39 10.04
CA ASN A 204 34.35 8.31 10.44
C ASN A 204 33.56 7.02 10.65
N GLN A 205 34.02 5.94 10.02
CA GLN A 205 33.63 4.57 10.34
C GLN A 205 34.32 4.13 11.64
N SER A 206 33.59 3.50 12.55
CA SER A 206 34.18 2.74 13.65
C SER A 206 33.33 1.54 14.04
N SER A 207 33.95 0.38 13.83
CA SER A 207 33.93 -0.83 14.66
C SER A 207 32.62 -1.59 14.89
N THR A 208 32.51 -2.72 14.20
CA THR A 208 31.64 -3.86 14.50
C THR A 208 32.18 -4.64 15.71
N GLN A 209 31.40 -4.73 16.80
CA GLN A 209 31.56 -5.78 17.81
C GLN A 209 30.56 -6.90 17.57
N ALA A 210 31.08 -8.13 17.51
CA ALA A 210 30.34 -9.36 17.32
C ALA A 210 29.68 -9.81 18.64
N TYR A 211 28.37 -10.03 18.62
CA TYR A 211 27.66 -10.72 19.70
C TYR A 211 27.58 -12.21 19.40
N HIS A 212 28.15 -13.01 20.29
CA HIS A 212 27.91 -14.45 20.41
C HIS A 212 26.55 -14.66 21.08
N LEU A 213 25.63 -15.38 20.42
CA LEU A 213 24.43 -15.93 21.05
C LEU A 213 24.51 -17.45 21.01
N ASP A 214 24.67 -18.00 22.21
CA ASP A 214 24.61 -19.43 22.50
C ASP A 214 23.15 -19.89 22.57
N GLY A 215 22.89 -21.11 22.12
CA GLY A 215 21.55 -21.63 21.88
C GLY A 215 20.81 -22.10 23.14
N SER A 216 19.50 -22.37 22.98
CA SER A 216 18.88 -23.63 23.41
C SER A 216 17.37 -23.71 23.16
N SER A 217 16.99 -24.95 22.83
CA SER A 217 15.72 -25.67 23.04
C SER A 217 14.45 -25.21 22.33
N ALA A 218 14.09 -26.02 21.33
CA ALA A 218 12.75 -26.21 20.83
C ALA A 218 11.85 -26.87 21.90
N GLN A 219 10.63 -26.34 22.07
CA GLN A 219 9.51 -27.07 22.65
C GLN A 219 8.35 -27.04 21.65
N SER A 220 7.97 -28.23 21.19
CA SER A 220 6.80 -28.49 20.39
C SER A 220 5.55 -28.39 21.27
N TYR A 221 4.62 -27.50 20.91
CA TYR A 221 3.26 -27.52 21.42
C TYR A 221 2.34 -27.90 20.27
N ASP A 222 1.78 -29.10 20.40
CA ASP A 222 0.70 -29.63 19.59
C ASP A 222 -0.61 -29.16 20.24
N ALA A 223 -1.43 -28.41 19.51
CA ALA A 223 -2.75 -27.98 19.98
C ALA A 223 -3.71 -27.92 18.79
N SER A 224 -4.42 -29.01 18.58
CA SER A 224 -5.68 -29.03 17.84
C SER A 224 -6.70 -28.17 18.58
N MET A 225 -7.23 -27.13 17.94
CA MET A 225 -8.43 -26.46 18.42
C MET A 225 -9.41 -26.19 17.28
N ASP A 226 -10.67 -26.42 17.64
CA ASP A 226 -11.85 -26.46 16.79
C ASP A 226 -12.10 -25.16 16.02
N VAL A 227 -12.62 -25.31 14.81
CA VAL A 227 -13.01 -24.24 13.89
C VAL A 227 -14.34 -23.64 14.34
N ASP A 228 -14.29 -22.55 15.09
CA ASP A 228 -15.47 -21.71 15.33
C ASP A 228 -15.75 -20.85 14.08
N THR A 229 -16.90 -21.11 13.47
CA THR A 229 -17.39 -20.39 12.29
C THR A 229 -18.17 -19.15 12.75
N GLU A 230 -17.55 -17.98 12.76
CA GLU A 230 -18.26 -16.75 13.16
C GLU A 230 -19.23 -16.21 12.08
N PRO A 231 -20.35 -15.58 12.51
CA PRO A 231 -21.51 -15.32 11.66
C PRO A 231 -21.31 -14.06 10.80
N THR A 232 -21.41 -14.22 9.48
CA THR A 232 -21.54 -13.07 8.56
C THR A 232 -22.91 -12.45 8.78
N SER A 233 -22.98 -11.30 9.47
CA SER A 233 -24.25 -10.62 9.71
C SER A 233 -24.83 -10.11 8.39
N ALA A 234 -25.82 -10.85 7.89
CA ALA A 234 -26.57 -10.49 6.70
C ALA A 234 -27.77 -9.62 7.11
N PHE A 235 -27.92 -8.46 6.48
CA PHE A 235 -29.03 -7.56 6.76
C PHE A 235 -30.09 -7.70 5.67
N THR A 236 -31.36 -7.79 6.08
CA THR A 236 -32.49 -7.85 5.15
C THR A 236 -32.99 -6.44 4.86
N ARG A 237 -33.04 -6.04 3.59
CA ARG A 237 -33.57 -4.76 3.12
C ARG A 237 -34.73 -4.97 2.16
N THR A 238 -35.65 -4.02 2.11
CA THR A 238 -36.79 -4.05 1.18
C THR A 238 -36.46 -3.24 -0.06
N ALA A 239 -36.45 -3.89 -1.22
CA ALA A 239 -36.31 -3.25 -2.52
C ALA A 239 -37.55 -2.39 -2.86
N GLN A 240 -37.42 -1.52 -3.85
CA GLN A 240 -38.53 -0.65 -4.28
C GLN A 240 -39.80 -1.41 -4.69
N ASN A 241 -39.64 -2.62 -5.23
CA ASN A 241 -40.75 -3.51 -5.59
C ASN A 241 -41.34 -4.28 -4.40
N GLY A 242 -40.96 -3.97 -3.16
CA GLY A 242 -41.44 -4.65 -1.95
C GLY A 242 -40.73 -5.97 -1.60
N SER A 243 -39.86 -6.48 -2.47
CA SER A 243 -39.12 -7.72 -2.19
C SER A 243 -38.06 -7.53 -1.09
N LYS A 244 -37.95 -8.50 -0.18
CA LYS A 244 -36.89 -8.53 0.84
C LYS A 244 -35.63 -9.17 0.25
N VAL A 245 -34.49 -8.52 0.41
CA VAL A 245 -33.19 -8.96 -0.10
C VAL A 245 -32.19 -8.96 1.05
N SER A 246 -31.50 -10.08 1.23
CA SER A 246 -30.41 -10.19 2.20
C SER A 246 -29.10 -9.75 1.54
N VAL A 247 -28.38 -8.82 2.17
CA VAL A 247 -27.13 -8.27 1.66
C VAL A 247 -26.05 -8.39 2.75
N ARG A 248 -24.84 -8.77 2.35
CA ARG A 248 -23.69 -8.82 3.26
C ARG A 248 -23.04 -7.43 3.29
N CYS A 249 -22.84 -6.87 4.49
CA CYS A 249 -22.29 -5.51 4.65
C CYS A 249 -20.86 -5.33 4.14
N SER A 250 -20.12 -6.40 3.86
CA SER A 250 -18.75 -6.33 3.36
C SER A 250 -18.62 -6.11 1.84
N LYS A 251 -19.72 -5.90 1.10
CA LYS A 251 -19.74 -5.81 -0.37
C LYS A 251 -20.40 -4.54 -0.91
N TRP A 252 -20.27 -3.41 -0.21
CA TRP A 252 -20.75 -2.12 -0.68
C TRP A 252 -19.62 -1.33 -1.33
N ASP A 253 -19.78 -0.98 -2.60
CA ASP A 253 -18.84 -0.12 -3.33
C ASP A 253 -19.52 1.21 -3.69
N LYS A 254 -18.79 2.33 -3.57
CA LYS A 254 -19.29 3.62 -4.08
C LYS A 254 -19.35 3.57 -5.61
N ALA A 255 -20.44 4.07 -6.19
CA ALA A 255 -20.65 4.06 -7.63
C ALA A 255 -21.36 5.34 -8.11
N ILE A 256 -21.12 5.72 -9.36
CA ILE A 256 -21.93 6.71 -10.07
C ILE A 256 -23.10 5.98 -10.73
N ILE A 257 -24.31 6.28 -10.28
CA ILE A 257 -25.56 5.70 -10.79
C ILE A 257 -26.07 6.60 -11.92
N ILE A 258 -26.24 6.01 -13.09
CA ILE A 258 -26.87 6.68 -14.25
C ILE A 258 -28.36 6.33 -14.24
N ASN A 259 -29.20 7.35 -14.05
CA ASN A 259 -30.65 7.21 -14.07
C ASN A 259 -31.16 7.05 -15.52
N ARG A 260 -32.42 6.63 -15.66
CA ARG A 260 -33.06 6.45 -16.99
C ARG A 260 -33.17 7.74 -17.80
N ASP A 261 -33.23 8.89 -17.14
CA ASP A 261 -33.23 10.22 -17.77
C ASP A 261 -31.81 10.70 -18.15
N GLY A 262 -30.79 9.87 -17.92
CA GLY A 262 -29.38 10.21 -18.17
C GLY A 262 -28.72 11.00 -17.06
N SER A 263 -29.44 11.39 -16.00
CA SER A 263 -28.85 12.08 -14.85
C SER A 263 -27.89 11.16 -14.09
N ARG A 264 -26.85 11.75 -13.48
CA ARG A 264 -25.82 11.03 -12.73
C ARG A 264 -25.91 11.38 -11.25
N ASN A 265 -26.02 10.36 -10.39
CA ASN A 265 -26.04 10.52 -8.95
C ASN A 265 -24.94 9.66 -8.31
N THR A 266 -24.33 10.14 -7.23
CA THR A 266 -23.45 9.31 -6.41
C THR A 266 -24.29 8.42 -5.52
N GLY A 267 -23.96 7.12 -5.45
CA GLY A 267 -24.59 6.17 -4.56
C GLY A 267 -23.69 4.98 -4.29
N PHE A 268 -24.29 3.87 -3.89
CA PHE A 268 -23.58 2.64 -3.55
C PHE A 268 -24.18 1.47 -4.30
N ILE A 269 -23.32 0.57 -4.76
CA ILE A 269 -23.71 -0.71 -5.35
C ILE A 269 -23.40 -1.82 -4.34
N ALA A 270 -24.30 -2.79 -4.21
CA ALA A 270 -24.03 -4.00 -3.44
C ALA A 270 -24.37 -5.26 -4.23
N GLU A 271 -23.50 -6.25 -4.09
CA GLU A 271 -23.73 -7.59 -4.58
C GLU A 271 -24.66 -8.35 -3.62
N THR A 272 -25.77 -8.84 -4.15
CA THR A 272 -26.77 -9.59 -3.40
C THR A 272 -26.46 -11.10 -3.44
N THR A 273 -27.11 -11.90 -2.58
CA THR A 273 -26.84 -13.35 -2.46
C THR A 273 -27.11 -14.18 -3.73
N ASN A 274 -27.70 -13.60 -4.76
CA ASN A 274 -27.93 -14.25 -6.06
C ASN A 274 -27.07 -13.67 -7.18
N ASN A 275 -25.91 -13.09 -6.85
CA ASN A 275 -24.96 -12.44 -7.77
C ASN A 275 -25.60 -11.34 -8.64
N LYS A 276 -26.69 -10.72 -8.16
CA LYS A 276 -27.26 -9.52 -8.76
C LYS A 276 -26.75 -8.30 -8.02
N TYR A 277 -26.58 -7.21 -8.76
CA TYR A 277 -26.23 -5.93 -8.17
C TYR A 277 -27.48 -5.08 -7.98
N ARG A 278 -27.48 -4.30 -6.91
CA ARG A 278 -28.52 -3.31 -6.63
C ARG A 278 -27.85 -2.02 -6.18
N THR A 279 -28.52 -0.91 -6.43
CA THR A 279 -28.02 0.42 -6.08
C THR A 279 -28.85 1.06 -4.98
N TRP A 280 -28.20 1.84 -4.12
CA TRP A 280 -28.79 2.60 -3.02
C TRP A 280 -28.16 3.98 -2.90
N ASP A 281 -28.96 4.94 -2.46
CA ASP A 281 -28.51 6.32 -2.24
C ASP A 281 -27.76 6.47 -0.89
N ASP A 282 -28.11 5.64 0.11
CA ASP A 282 -27.48 5.61 1.44
C ASP A 282 -27.46 4.16 1.99
N PRO A 283 -26.28 3.57 2.27
CA PRO A 283 -26.13 2.20 2.76
C PRO A 283 -26.45 2.08 4.26
N THR A 284 -26.42 3.20 5.00
CA THR A 284 -26.62 3.25 6.46
C THR A 284 -28.07 3.60 6.86
N GLY A 285 -28.82 4.30 6.01
CA GLY A 285 -30.21 4.74 6.27
C GLY A 285 -31.34 3.79 5.82
N LYS A 286 -32.60 4.24 5.98
CA LYS A 286 -33.85 3.56 5.55
C LYS A 286 -34.09 3.61 4.02
N GLY A 287 -33.04 3.53 3.20
CA GLY A 287 -33.13 3.64 1.74
C GLY A 287 -33.79 2.41 1.09
N LYS A 288 -34.56 2.62 0.01
CA LYS A 288 -35.13 1.54 -0.83
C LYS A 288 -34.25 1.30 -2.05
N GLY A 289 -33.73 0.08 -2.20
CA GLY A 289 -32.84 -0.26 -3.32
C GLY A 289 -33.57 -0.42 -4.66
N LYS A 290 -32.97 0.07 -5.74
CA LYS A 290 -33.44 -0.13 -7.13
C LYS A 290 -32.74 -1.36 -7.74
N SER A 291 -33.49 -2.16 -8.50
CA SER A 291 -32.90 -3.24 -9.32
C SER A 291 -32.58 -2.72 -10.70
N HIS A 292 -31.33 -2.86 -11.11
CA HIS A 292 -30.89 -2.63 -12.48
C HIS A 292 -30.27 -3.93 -13.00
N GLY A 293 -30.61 -4.30 -14.24
CA GLY A 293 -29.89 -5.36 -14.94
C GLY A 293 -28.55 -4.80 -15.40
N LEU A 294 -27.48 -5.57 -15.22
CA LEU A 294 -26.19 -5.24 -15.83
C LEU A 294 -26.36 -5.31 -17.35
N VAL A 295 -26.08 -4.19 -18.03
CA VAL A 295 -25.78 -4.19 -19.46
C VAL A 295 -24.26 -4.21 -19.52
N HIS A 296 -23.71 -5.29 -20.09
CA HIS A 296 -22.28 -5.43 -20.33
C HIS A 296 -21.79 -4.44 -21.39
#